data_AF-A0A1L6HTY1-F1
#
_entry.id   AF-A0A1L6HTY1-F1
#
_cell.length_a   1.000
_cell.length_b   1.000
_cell.length_c   1.000
_cell.angle_alpha   90.00
_cell.angle_beta   90.00
_cell.angle_gamma   90.00
#
_symmetry.space_group_name_H-M   'P 1'
#
loop_
_entity.id
_entity.type
_entity.pdbx_description
1 polymer ?
#
loop_
_entity_poly.entity_id
_entity_poly.type
_entity_poly.pdbx_seq_one_letter_code
_entity_poly.pdbx_strand_id
1 'polypeptide(L)'
;MRRIACLLLCIGTIGLLYGCASTKSQEYVRASVYGLNYSEDYVWDFSILTESGEQTGMGGSRVQEFSKGGLSGLECCASIPRAGRTVIVEWEAGDRKEADVNWKSFRKKVVVRGEDSSDPDKLNSLVIRFFPGHEVEAELICESTGSDARPSPRRDQLFYGSSVMRQMGE
;
A
#
# COMPACT_ATOMS: atom_id res chain seq x y z
N MET A 1 -70.22 7.80 -30.09
CA MET A 1 -68.86 7.81 -30.66
C MET A 1 -67.89 8.36 -29.63
N ARG A 2 -66.87 7.54 -29.30
CA ARG A 2 -65.50 7.85 -28.83
C ARG A 2 -65.34 8.88 -27.70
N ARG A 3 -65.27 8.41 -26.45
CA ARG A 3 -64.04 7.99 -25.70
C ARG A 3 -63.28 9.20 -25.11
N ILE A 4 -63.76 9.66 -23.95
CA ILE A 4 -62.96 10.32 -22.91
C ILE A 4 -62.59 9.22 -21.93
N ALA A 5 -61.34 8.75 -21.92
CA ALA A 5 -60.73 8.03 -20.80
C ALA A 5 -59.26 7.72 -21.11
N CYS A 6 -58.41 7.98 -20.12
CA CYS A 6 -57.03 7.49 -19.99
C CYS A 6 -55.99 8.09 -20.94
N LEU A 7 -55.70 9.36 -20.74
CA LEU A 7 -54.48 10.02 -21.25
C LEU A 7 -53.72 10.70 -20.10
N LEU A 8 -53.62 10.05 -18.93
CA LEU A 8 -52.89 10.54 -17.77
C LEU A 8 -52.42 9.37 -16.90
N LEU A 9 -51.57 8.47 -17.40
CA LEU A 9 -50.92 7.48 -16.54
C LEU A 9 -49.68 6.80 -17.15
N CYS A 10 -48.79 7.56 -17.80
CA CYS A 10 -47.45 7.08 -18.16
C CYS A 10 -46.35 8.14 -17.92
N ILE A 11 -46.54 9.02 -16.94
CA ILE A 11 -45.49 9.95 -16.47
C ILE A 11 -45.26 9.66 -14.99
N GLY A 12 -44.66 8.53 -14.72
CA GLY A 12 -44.33 8.11 -13.37
C GLY A 12 -43.23 7.08 -13.46
N THR A 13 -42.08 7.39 -12.87
CA THR A 13 -40.89 6.54 -12.75
C THR A 13 -39.91 6.51 -13.93
N ILE A 14 -39.42 7.69 -14.36
CA ILE A 14 -38.00 7.76 -14.73
C ILE A 14 -37.24 7.74 -13.40
N GLY A 15 -36.95 6.53 -12.93
CA GLY A 15 -36.06 6.32 -11.81
C GLY A 15 -34.75 7.02 -12.11
N LEU A 16 -34.47 8.07 -11.34
CA LEU A 16 -33.13 8.59 -11.15
C LEU A 16 -32.29 7.47 -10.52
N LEU A 17 -31.85 6.54 -11.35
CA LEU A 17 -30.70 5.70 -11.06
C LEU A 17 -29.48 6.61 -11.16
N TYR A 18 -29.32 7.48 -10.17
CA TYR A 18 -27.99 7.97 -9.80
C TYR A 18 -27.25 6.72 -9.35
N GLY A 19 -26.58 6.06 -10.30
CA GLY A 19 -25.61 5.03 -9.99
C GLY A 19 -24.63 5.66 -9.01
N CYS A 20 -24.53 5.10 -7.81
CA CYS A 20 -23.36 5.27 -6.97
C CYS A 20 -22.17 4.73 -7.77
N ALA A 21 -21.60 5.55 -8.65
CA ALA A 21 -20.26 5.37 -9.13
C ALA A 21 -19.39 5.37 -7.87
N SER A 22 -18.94 4.18 -7.48
CA SER A 22 -18.24 3.95 -6.22
C SER A 22 -17.10 4.95 -6.05
N THR A 23 -17.23 5.84 -5.07
CA THR A 23 -16.19 6.77 -4.59
C THR A 23 -14.89 6.05 -4.21
N LYS A 24 -14.92 4.72 -4.03
CA LYS A 24 -13.74 3.88 -3.79
C LYS A 24 -12.63 4.06 -4.85
N SER A 25 -12.93 4.38 -6.11
CA SER A 25 -11.85 4.52 -7.12
C SER A 25 -10.93 5.71 -6.86
N GLN A 26 -11.37 6.74 -6.14
CA GLN A 26 -10.56 7.91 -5.82
C GLN A 26 -9.72 7.75 -4.56
N GLU A 27 -9.96 6.71 -3.76
CA GLU A 27 -9.25 6.51 -2.49
C GLU A 27 -8.04 5.59 -2.61
N TYR A 28 -7.92 4.88 -3.72
CA TYR A 28 -6.92 3.85 -3.95
C TYR A 28 -6.08 4.15 -5.19
N VAL A 29 -4.86 3.62 -5.21
CA VAL A 29 -3.95 3.64 -6.36
C VAL A 29 -3.36 2.25 -6.55
N ARG A 30 -3.09 1.86 -7.80
CA ARG A 30 -2.40 0.61 -8.07
C ARG A 30 -0.90 0.79 -7.82
N ALA A 31 -0.33 -0.05 -6.97
CA ALA A 31 1.11 -0.03 -6.66
C ALA A 31 1.70 -1.42 -6.45
N SER A 32 3.02 -1.52 -6.65
CA SER A 32 3.84 -2.61 -6.11
C SER A 32 4.13 -2.36 -4.63
N VAL A 33 4.42 -3.42 -3.86
CA VAL A 33 4.79 -3.31 -2.45
C VAL A 33 6.19 -3.83 -2.23
N TYR A 34 6.96 -3.09 -1.44
CA TYR A 34 8.29 -3.46 -0.98
C TYR A 34 8.38 -3.32 0.54
N GLY A 35 8.97 -4.32 1.19
CA GLY A 35 9.42 -4.22 2.57
C GLY A 35 10.91 -3.85 2.61
N LEU A 36 11.24 -2.85 3.40
CA LEU A 36 12.61 -2.47 3.73
C LEU A 36 12.81 -2.57 5.24
N ASN A 37 13.95 -3.08 5.67
CA ASN A 37 14.25 -3.28 7.06
C ASN A 37 15.54 -2.56 7.43
N TYR A 38 15.40 -1.58 8.31
CA TYR A 38 16.46 -0.83 8.98
C TYR A 38 16.70 -1.32 10.41
N SER A 39 16.14 -2.48 10.76
CA SER A 39 16.39 -3.20 12.01
C SER A 39 17.11 -4.52 11.75
N GLU A 40 17.57 -5.16 12.83
CA GLU A 40 18.20 -6.49 12.76
C GLU A 40 17.22 -7.64 13.01
N ASP A 41 15.95 -7.34 13.27
CA ASP A 41 14.92 -8.37 13.41
C ASP A 41 14.47 -8.82 12.02
N TYR A 42 14.49 -10.12 11.78
CA TYR A 42 14.03 -10.67 10.50
C TYR A 42 12.50 -10.59 10.46
N VAL A 43 11.93 -9.95 9.43
CA VAL A 43 10.48 -9.87 9.23
C VAL A 43 10.05 -10.98 8.29
N TRP A 44 9.32 -11.96 8.81
CA TRP A 44 8.91 -13.12 8.03
C TRP A 44 7.82 -12.79 7.03
N ASP A 45 6.77 -12.12 7.50
CA ASP A 45 5.70 -11.60 6.69
C ASP A 45 5.19 -10.30 7.28
N PHE A 46 4.54 -9.53 6.41
CA PHE A 46 3.72 -8.41 6.82
C PHE A 46 2.50 -8.34 5.92
N SER A 47 1.40 -7.86 6.48
CA SER A 47 0.14 -7.60 5.80
C SER A 47 -0.24 -6.13 5.97
N ILE A 48 -0.87 -5.59 4.94
CA ILE A 48 -1.42 -4.23 4.94
C ILE A 48 -2.94 -4.34 5.01
N LEU A 49 -3.51 -3.72 6.02
CA LEU A 49 -4.95 -3.64 6.23
C LEU A 49 -5.40 -2.20 6.06
N THR A 50 -6.67 -2.01 5.68
CA THR A 50 -7.32 -0.70 5.69
C THR A 50 -7.39 -0.15 7.13
N GLU A 51 -7.73 1.13 7.29
CA GLU A 51 -7.94 1.72 8.62
C GLU A 51 -9.03 1.00 9.45
N SER A 52 -10.03 0.41 8.78
CA SER A 52 -11.07 -0.40 9.41
C SER A 52 -10.61 -1.82 9.78
N GLY A 53 -9.39 -2.22 9.40
CA GLY A 53 -8.86 -3.56 9.64
C GLY A 53 -9.28 -4.59 8.59
N GLU A 54 -9.75 -4.17 7.42
CA GLU A 54 -9.99 -5.09 6.31
C GLU A 54 -8.69 -5.43 5.60
N GLN A 55 -8.49 -6.71 5.26
CA GLN A 55 -7.34 -7.15 4.49
C GLN A 55 -7.35 -6.49 3.11
N THR A 56 -6.25 -5.84 2.73
CA THR A 56 -6.09 -5.32 1.36
C THR A 56 -5.67 -6.41 0.37
N GLY A 57 -5.28 -7.59 0.88
CA GLY A 57 -4.66 -8.66 0.11
C GLY A 57 -3.21 -8.34 -0.27
N MET A 58 -2.59 -7.35 0.39
CA MET A 58 -1.23 -6.89 0.13
C MET A 58 -0.34 -7.07 1.33
N GLY A 59 0.94 -7.27 1.05
CA GLY A 59 1.94 -7.51 2.06
C GLY A 59 3.31 -7.69 1.45
N GLY A 60 4.14 -8.39 2.18
CA GLY A 60 5.43 -8.86 1.72
C GLY A 60 5.92 -9.94 2.65
N SER A 61 6.92 -10.67 2.20
CA SER A 61 7.55 -11.72 3.01
C SER A 61 9.06 -11.66 2.91
N ARG A 62 9.69 -12.26 3.93
CA ARG A 62 11.12 -12.51 4.04
C ARG A 62 11.97 -11.24 3.92
N VAL A 63 11.56 -10.18 4.60
CA VAL A 63 12.35 -8.94 4.67
C VAL A 63 13.60 -9.24 5.47
N GLN A 64 14.75 -9.22 4.80
CA GLN A 64 16.02 -9.57 5.44
C GLN A 64 16.36 -8.59 6.57
N GLU A 65 17.19 -9.04 7.50
CA GLU A 65 17.85 -8.17 8.47
C GLU A 65 18.64 -7.07 7.74
N PHE A 66 18.78 -5.87 8.34
CA PHE A 66 19.53 -4.77 7.72
C PHE A 66 20.97 -5.17 7.39
N SER A 67 21.65 -5.89 8.30
CA SER A 67 22.98 -6.46 8.07
C SER A 67 23.08 -7.46 6.91
N LYS A 68 21.94 -7.97 6.41
CA LYS A 68 21.85 -8.87 5.25
C LYS A 68 21.19 -8.21 4.03
N GLY A 69 21.14 -6.88 3.99
CA GLY A 69 20.68 -6.09 2.85
C GLY A 69 19.25 -5.54 2.99
N GLY A 70 18.51 -5.91 4.05
CA GLY A 70 17.30 -5.19 4.45
C GLY A 70 16.14 -5.18 3.45
N LEU A 71 16.14 -6.00 2.40
CA LEU A 71 15.13 -5.99 1.34
C LEU A 71 14.20 -7.21 1.43
N SER A 72 12.93 -7.00 1.11
CA SER A 72 11.99 -8.08 0.80
C SER A 72 12.13 -8.55 -0.66
N GLY A 73 11.47 -9.66 -0.99
CA GLY A 73 11.11 -9.94 -2.38
C GLY A 73 10.12 -8.89 -2.92
N LEU A 74 10.01 -8.78 -4.25
CA LEU A 74 9.01 -7.94 -4.91
C LEU A 74 7.64 -8.64 -4.91
N GLU A 75 6.62 -7.99 -4.33
CA GLU A 75 5.22 -8.37 -4.51
C GLU A 75 4.50 -7.33 -5.38
N CYS A 76 4.02 -7.80 -6.53
CA CYS A 76 3.20 -7.01 -7.46
C CYS A 76 1.77 -7.54 -7.44
N CYS A 77 0.73 -6.75 -7.62
CA CYS A 77 0.52 -5.31 -7.52
C CYS A 77 -0.97 -5.20 -7.19
N ALA A 78 -1.39 -4.29 -6.31
CA ALA A 78 -2.81 -4.12 -6.02
C ALA A 78 -3.18 -2.69 -5.67
N SER A 79 -4.49 -2.52 -5.47
CA SER A 79 -5.09 -1.27 -5.04
C SER A 79 -4.77 -1.02 -3.57
N ILE A 80 -3.96 -0.02 -3.30
CA ILE A 80 -3.60 0.43 -1.96
C ILE A 80 -4.20 1.81 -1.67
N PRO A 81 -4.47 2.15 -0.40
CA PRO A 81 -4.86 3.50 -0.04
C PRO A 81 -3.82 4.54 -0.49
N ARG A 82 -4.31 5.66 -1.02
CA ARG A 82 -3.48 6.79 -1.48
C ARG A 82 -2.72 7.47 -0.34
N ALA A 83 -1.76 8.32 -0.72
CA ALA A 83 -1.06 9.17 0.24
C ALA A 83 -2.06 10.02 1.06
N GLY A 84 -1.75 10.22 2.34
CA GLY A 84 -2.60 10.88 3.33
C GLY A 84 -3.64 9.98 4.00
N ARG A 85 -3.78 8.71 3.58
CA ARG A 85 -4.68 7.74 4.22
C ARG A 85 -3.96 6.91 5.27
N THR A 86 -4.71 6.49 6.28
CA THR A 86 -4.21 5.58 7.33
C THR A 86 -4.33 4.13 6.86
N VAL A 87 -3.30 3.34 7.11
CA VAL A 87 -3.30 1.89 6.99
C VAL A 87 -2.87 1.26 8.32
N ILE A 88 -3.16 -0.02 8.47
CA ILE A 88 -2.60 -0.83 9.54
C ILE A 88 -1.58 -1.77 8.91
N VAL A 89 -0.37 -1.79 9.44
CA VAL A 89 0.65 -2.79 9.11
C VAL A 89 0.69 -3.81 10.24
N GLU A 90 0.49 -5.06 9.89
CA GLU A 90 0.67 -6.21 10.78
C GLU A 90 1.88 -6.99 10.29
N TRP A 91 2.77 -7.44 11.17
CA TRP A 91 3.96 -8.18 10.77
C TRP A 91 4.46 -9.10 11.88
N GLU A 92 5.17 -10.15 11.50
CA GLU A 92 5.84 -11.05 12.42
C GLU A 92 7.35 -10.91 12.30
N ALA A 93 8.04 -10.73 13.44
CA ALA A 93 9.48 -10.58 13.47
C ALA A 93 10.16 -11.34 14.61
N GLY A 94 11.40 -11.75 14.37
CA GLY A 94 12.24 -12.46 15.34
C GLY A 94 13.64 -12.80 14.79
N ASP A 95 14.39 -13.64 15.50
CA ASP A 95 15.63 -14.20 14.97
C ASP A 95 15.29 -15.26 13.92
N ARG A 96 15.92 -15.16 12.74
CA ARG A 96 15.76 -16.10 11.64
C ARG A 96 16.09 -17.56 11.99
N LYS A 97 16.93 -17.78 13.01
CA LYS A 97 17.34 -19.11 13.48
C LYS A 97 16.38 -19.70 14.51
N GLU A 98 15.49 -18.90 15.07
CA GLU A 98 14.48 -19.36 16.01
C GLU A 98 13.34 -20.07 15.27
N ALA A 99 12.65 -20.97 15.96
CA ALA A 99 11.43 -21.56 15.45
C ALA A 99 10.30 -20.52 15.42
N ASP A 100 9.41 -20.62 14.43
CA ASP A 100 8.31 -19.69 14.17
C ASP A 100 7.45 -19.39 15.43
N VAL A 101 7.33 -20.36 16.34
CA VAL A 101 6.58 -20.21 17.62
C VAL A 101 7.15 -19.13 18.56
N ASN A 102 8.39 -18.70 18.34
CA ASN A 102 9.04 -17.66 19.14
C ASN A 102 8.95 -16.27 18.49
N TRP A 103 8.45 -16.19 17.26
CA TRP A 103 8.27 -14.91 16.59
C TRP A 103 7.15 -14.12 17.24
N LYS A 104 7.33 -12.79 17.20
CA LYS A 104 6.39 -11.86 17.81
C LYS A 104 5.60 -11.18 16.71
N SER A 105 4.29 -11.14 16.88
CA SER A 105 3.40 -10.39 16.00
C SER A 105 3.27 -8.95 16.50
N PHE A 106 3.35 -8.02 15.55
CA PHE A 106 3.24 -6.59 15.78
C PHE A 106 2.15 -6.00 14.91
N ARG A 107 1.62 -4.85 15.34
CA ARG A 107 0.53 -4.16 14.66
C ARG A 107 0.65 -2.66 14.88
N LYS A 108 0.65 -1.88 13.81
CA LYS A 108 0.75 -0.43 13.90
C LYS A 108 -0.09 0.29 12.86
N LYS A 109 -0.77 1.35 13.31
CA LYS A 109 -1.44 2.31 12.43
C LYS A 109 -0.41 3.32 11.93
N VAL A 110 -0.36 3.52 10.62
CA VAL A 110 0.53 4.50 9.98
C VAL A 110 -0.19 5.26 8.88
N VAL A 111 0.17 6.52 8.71
CA VAL A 111 -0.31 7.31 7.57
C VAL A 111 0.62 7.06 6.39
N VAL A 112 0.04 6.69 5.25
CA VAL A 112 0.78 6.56 3.99
C VAL A 112 1.26 7.95 3.57
N ARG A 113 2.56 8.18 3.53
CA ARG A 113 3.19 9.43 3.11
C ARG A 113 3.57 9.39 1.63
N GLY A 114 4.13 10.48 1.12
CA GLY A 114 4.67 10.57 -0.23
C GLY A 114 3.63 10.98 -1.25
N GLU A 115 3.81 10.52 -2.48
CA GLU A 115 3.04 10.94 -3.65
C GLU A 115 2.66 9.74 -4.52
N ASP A 116 1.49 9.82 -5.14
CA ASP A 116 0.98 8.83 -6.08
C ASP A 116 0.44 9.48 -7.36
N SER A 117 0.31 8.67 -8.40
CA SER A 117 -0.25 9.10 -9.67
C SER A 117 -1.20 8.06 -10.26
N SER A 118 -2.24 8.53 -10.92
CA SER A 118 -3.11 7.71 -11.77
C SER A 118 -2.69 7.72 -13.24
N ASP A 119 -1.61 8.42 -13.57
CA ASP A 119 -1.00 8.43 -14.91
C ASP A 119 -0.46 7.02 -15.25
N PRO A 120 -0.90 6.40 -16.36
CA PRO A 120 -0.43 5.08 -16.76
C PRO A 120 1.07 5.03 -17.13
N ASP A 121 1.69 6.18 -17.44
CA ASP A 121 3.12 6.28 -17.73
C ASP A 121 3.96 6.46 -16.46
N LYS A 122 3.34 6.26 -15.29
CA LYS A 122 4.00 6.26 -13.99
C LYS A 122 3.75 4.97 -13.23
N LEU A 123 4.74 4.56 -12.44
CA LEU A 123 4.67 3.45 -11.52
C LEU A 123 4.59 3.98 -10.10
N ASN A 124 3.65 3.44 -9.34
CA ASN A 124 3.57 3.67 -7.90
C ASN A 124 4.16 2.45 -7.18
N SER A 125 4.96 2.72 -6.17
CA SER A 125 5.51 1.73 -5.25
C SER A 125 5.20 2.15 -3.83
N LEU A 126 4.56 1.29 -3.05
CA LEU A 126 4.45 1.47 -1.61
C LEU A 126 5.62 0.78 -0.93
N VAL A 127 6.38 1.57 -0.20
CA VAL A 127 7.52 1.10 0.58
C VAL A 127 7.10 1.07 2.05
N ILE A 128 7.12 -0.11 2.64
CA ILE A 128 6.97 -0.32 4.07
C ILE A 128 8.36 -0.42 4.69
N ARG A 129 8.72 0.51 5.58
CA ARG A 129 10.03 0.55 6.23
C ARG A 129 9.89 0.14 7.68
N PHE A 130 10.62 -0.90 8.10
CA PHE A 130 10.71 -1.35 9.49
C PHE A 130 11.97 -0.76 10.13
N PHE A 131 11.85 -0.29 11.37
CA PHE A 131 12.92 0.39 12.11
C PHE A 131 13.11 -0.24 13.50
N PRO A 132 14.27 -0.01 14.15
CA PRO A 132 14.51 -0.46 15.52
C PRO A 132 13.39 -0.05 16.48
N GLY A 133 13.07 -0.92 17.44
CA GLY A 133 11.97 -0.69 18.37
C GLY A 133 10.58 -1.08 17.84
N HIS A 134 10.52 -1.82 16.73
CA HIS A 134 9.26 -2.24 16.07
C HIS A 134 8.45 -1.05 15.56
N GLU A 135 9.17 -0.06 15.06
CA GLU A 135 8.62 1.11 14.39
C GLU A 135 8.44 0.82 12.90
N VAL A 136 7.42 1.43 12.27
CA VAL A 136 7.13 1.22 10.85
C VAL A 136 6.67 2.51 10.18
N GLU A 137 7.07 2.68 8.93
CA GLU A 137 6.60 3.76 8.05
C GLU A 137 6.07 3.20 6.73
N ALA A 138 5.13 3.92 6.13
CA ALA A 138 4.55 3.60 4.83
C ALA A 138 4.67 4.81 3.91
N GLU A 139 5.26 4.63 2.73
CA GLU A 139 5.46 5.71 1.78
C GLU A 139 5.18 5.28 0.34
N LEU A 140 4.37 6.08 -0.34
CA LEU A 140 4.14 5.99 -1.78
C LEU A 140 5.21 6.77 -2.54
N ILE A 141 5.90 6.06 -3.41
CA ILE A 141 6.88 6.60 -4.35
C ILE A 141 6.32 6.46 -5.75
N CYS A 142 6.21 7.58 -6.45
CA CYS A 142 5.80 7.63 -7.85
C CYS A 142 7.00 7.90 -8.75
N GLU A 143 7.19 7.08 -9.78
CA GLU A 143 8.29 7.20 -10.74
C GLU A 143 7.79 7.14 -12.18
N SER A 144 8.43 7.88 -13.07
CA SER A 144 8.18 7.80 -14.51
C SER A 144 8.75 6.50 -15.09
N THR A 145 8.10 5.95 -16.13
CA THR A 145 8.56 4.72 -16.82
C THR A 145 9.32 4.97 -18.11
N GLY A 146 9.43 6.21 -18.55
CA GLY A 146 10.11 6.58 -19.80
C GLY A 146 11.62 6.28 -19.80
N SER A 147 12.22 6.19 -20.98
CA SER A 147 13.65 5.89 -21.16
C SER A 147 14.59 6.90 -20.47
N ASP A 148 14.14 8.14 -20.30
CA ASP A 148 14.89 9.21 -19.63
C ASP A 148 14.50 9.37 -18.15
N ALA A 149 13.68 8.44 -17.62
CA ALA A 149 13.24 8.49 -16.24
C ALA A 149 14.42 8.31 -15.30
N ARG A 150 14.55 9.25 -14.36
CA ARG A 150 15.50 9.13 -13.25
C ARG A 150 14.78 8.51 -12.06
N PRO A 151 15.43 7.62 -11.30
CA PRO A 151 14.87 7.11 -10.06
C PRO A 151 14.50 8.26 -9.12
N SER A 152 13.44 8.08 -8.35
CA SER A 152 13.05 9.07 -7.35
C SER A 152 14.17 9.25 -6.33
N PRO A 153 14.52 10.48 -5.93
CA PRO A 153 15.48 10.70 -4.85
C PRO A 153 14.99 10.14 -3.51
N ARG A 154 13.69 9.86 -3.38
CA ARG A 154 13.10 9.24 -2.18
C ARG A 154 13.34 7.72 -2.12
N ARG A 155 13.75 7.10 -3.23
CA ARG A 155 14.05 5.68 -3.29
C ARG A 155 15.25 5.36 -2.40
N ASP A 156 15.08 4.35 -1.56
CA ASP A 156 16.06 3.99 -0.55
C ASP A 156 17.33 3.38 -1.14
N GLN A 157 18.45 3.64 -0.46
CA GLN A 157 19.77 3.11 -0.85
C GLN A 157 19.84 1.58 -0.81
N LEU A 158 18.99 0.94 0.00
CA LEU A 158 18.86 -0.51 0.06
C LEU A 158 18.52 -1.12 -1.30
N PHE A 159 17.68 -0.45 -2.13
CA PHE A 159 17.37 -0.91 -3.49
C PHE A 159 18.59 -1.03 -4.41
N TYR A 160 19.68 -0.33 -4.09
CA TYR A 160 20.94 -0.36 -4.82
C TYR A 160 22.00 -1.26 -4.16
N GLY A 161 21.62 -2.03 -3.15
CA GLY A 161 22.53 -2.89 -2.38
C GLY A 161 23.43 -2.13 -1.40
N SER A 162 23.12 -0.86 -1.11
CA SER A 162 23.89 -0.03 -0.20
C SER A 162 23.25 0.03 1.19
N SER A 163 23.99 -0.38 2.22
CA SER A 163 23.54 -0.41 3.62
C SER A 163 23.70 0.95 4.31
N VAL A 164 22.96 1.95 3.84
CA VAL A 164 22.88 3.27 4.50
C VAL A 164 21.66 3.30 5.40
N MET A 165 21.89 3.50 6.71
CA MET A 165 20.82 3.63 7.70
C MET A 165 20.00 4.89 7.41
N ARG A 166 18.68 4.74 7.33
CA ARG A 166 17.72 5.85 7.23
C ARG A 166 17.16 6.16 8.61
N GLN A 167 16.85 7.42 8.89
CA GLN A 167 16.03 7.79 10.04
C GLN A 167 14.56 7.88 9.65
N MET A 168 13.67 7.57 10.60
CA MET A 168 12.24 7.76 10.41
C MET A 168 11.93 9.22 10.06
N GLY A 169 11.13 9.42 9.02
CA GLY A 169 10.64 10.73 8.60
C GLY A 169 11.57 11.55 7.70
N GLU A 170 12.78 11.07 7.39
CA GLU A 170 13.59 11.59 6.26
C GLU A 170 12.85 11.42 4.92
#